data_AF-A0AA42T213-F1
#
_entry.id   AF-A0AA42T213-F1
#
_cell.length_a   1.000
_cell.length_b   1.000
_cell.length_c   1.000
_cell.angle_alpha   90.00
_cell.angle_beta   90.00
_cell.angle_gamma   90.00
#
_symmetry.space_group_name_H-M   'P 1'
#
loop_
_entity.id
_entity.type
_entity.pdbx_description
1 polymer ?
#
loop_
_entity_poly.entity_id
_entity_poly.type
_entity_poly.pdbx_seq_one_letter_code
_entity_poly.pdbx_strand_id
1 'polypeptide(L)'
;MDLCGLEHKRRGVSHWLAAFRDEHAWRWAAEEHYPHLRDKANELLQFGEISTDVRNQIVLVAFERYQFYVGHRDEAERTFCWHYEYEVLEGDQLIATTGGGGHLFAVVDNQLLGCINHHYGPEADLRVTRWVDFTETHVGFLHGLDIERPAGPAWRLKLARRSPPPKRWAETPNEGLN
;
A
#
# COMPACT_ATOMS: atom_id res chain seq x y z
N MET A 1 16.24 9.58 -13.42
CA MET A 1 15.80 10.77 -14.20
C MET A 1 15.03 11.67 -13.26
N ASP A 2 15.34 12.96 -13.23
CA ASP A 2 14.58 13.91 -12.43
C ASP A 2 13.28 14.29 -13.13
N LEU A 3 12.18 13.63 -12.74
CA LEU A 3 10.84 13.92 -13.26
C LEU A 3 10.36 15.33 -12.89
N CYS A 4 11.01 16.02 -11.94
CA CYS A 4 10.64 17.38 -11.52
C CYS A 4 10.83 18.41 -12.65
N GLY A 5 11.73 18.15 -13.61
CA GLY A 5 11.94 19.02 -14.78
C GLY A 5 10.75 19.07 -15.76
N LEU A 6 9.80 18.14 -15.64
CA LEU A 6 8.60 18.06 -16.49
C LEU A 6 7.40 18.83 -15.93
N GLU A 7 7.41 19.14 -14.63
CA GLU A 7 6.25 19.70 -13.91
C GLU A 7 5.85 21.11 -14.37
N HIS A 8 6.78 21.85 -14.98
CA HIS A 8 6.67 23.30 -15.13
C HIS A 8 6.04 23.76 -16.45
N LYS A 9 5.57 22.84 -17.32
CA LYS A 9 5.19 23.25 -18.69
C LYS A 9 3.77 22.92 -19.13
N ARG A 10 3.09 21.87 -18.65
CA ARG A 10 1.74 21.50 -19.13
C ARG A 10 0.90 20.72 -18.10
N ARG A 11 -0.40 21.05 -18.00
CA ARG A 11 -1.37 20.46 -17.05
C ARG A 11 -1.48 18.94 -17.16
N GLY A 12 -1.45 18.39 -18.38
CA GLY A 12 -1.54 16.95 -18.60
C GLY A 12 -0.36 16.20 -17.99
N VAL A 13 0.85 16.74 -18.13
CA VAL A 13 2.08 16.17 -17.55
C VAL A 13 2.04 16.22 -16.01
N SER A 14 1.57 17.33 -15.42
CA SER A 14 1.42 17.43 -13.96
C SER A 14 0.41 16.41 -13.41
N HIS A 15 -0.72 16.19 -14.11
CA HIS A 15 -1.68 15.15 -13.71
C HIS A 15 -1.09 13.74 -13.82
N TRP A 16 -0.34 13.47 -14.89
CA TRP A 16 0.35 12.18 -15.05
C TRP A 16 1.33 11.95 -13.89
N LEU A 17 2.12 12.95 -13.51
CA LEU A 17 3.06 12.87 -12.39
C LEU A 17 2.35 12.69 -11.04
N ALA A 18 1.23 13.37 -10.83
CA ALA A 18 0.42 13.19 -9.62
C ALA A 18 -0.11 11.76 -9.52
N ALA A 19 -0.65 11.21 -10.60
CA ALA A 19 -1.11 9.82 -10.65
C ALA A 19 0.06 8.84 -10.47
N PHE A 20 1.21 9.09 -11.07
CA PHE A 20 2.41 8.28 -10.90
C PHE A 20 2.92 8.28 -9.45
N ARG A 21 2.74 9.37 -8.70
CA ARG A 21 3.14 9.50 -7.29
C ARG A 21 2.14 8.90 -6.30
N ASP A 22 0.95 8.51 -6.75
CA ASP A 22 -0.05 7.89 -5.88
C ASP A 22 0.42 6.49 -5.45
N GLU A 23 0.99 6.39 -4.25
CA GLU A 23 1.47 5.11 -3.73
C GLU A 23 0.34 4.15 -3.36
N HIS A 24 -0.84 4.66 -3.03
CA HIS A 24 -1.99 3.81 -2.68
C HIS A 24 -2.50 3.09 -3.94
N ALA A 25 -2.56 3.80 -5.07
CA ALA A 25 -2.81 3.24 -6.39
C ALA A 25 -1.90 2.04 -6.69
N TRP A 26 -0.60 2.26 -6.49
CA TRP A 26 0.41 1.25 -6.74
C TRP A 26 0.27 0.03 -5.84
N ARG A 27 0.04 0.21 -4.53
CA ARG A 27 -0.07 -0.92 -3.58
C ARG A 27 -1.27 -1.82 -3.88
N TRP A 28 -2.42 -1.23 -4.22
CA TRP A 28 -3.68 -1.97 -4.26
C TRP A 28 -4.18 -2.30 -5.66
N ALA A 29 -3.76 -1.56 -6.67
CA ALA A 29 -4.31 -1.65 -8.02
C ALA A 29 -3.24 -1.46 -9.12
N ALA A 30 -2.00 -1.92 -8.89
CA ALA A 30 -0.91 -1.83 -9.85
C ALA A 30 -1.28 -2.33 -11.27
N GLU A 31 -2.02 -3.45 -11.35
CA GLU A 31 -2.47 -4.08 -12.60
C GLU A 31 -3.40 -3.18 -13.43
N GLU A 32 -4.18 -2.32 -12.78
CA GLU A 32 -5.07 -1.35 -13.46
C GLU A 32 -4.37 0.01 -13.65
N HIS A 33 -3.54 0.42 -12.68
CA HIS A 33 -2.90 1.73 -12.65
C HIS A 33 -1.83 1.89 -13.73
N TYR A 34 -1.03 0.84 -13.98
CA TYR A 34 0.02 0.91 -15.01
C TYR A 34 -0.55 1.10 -16.43
N PRO A 35 -1.55 0.30 -16.88
CA PRO A 35 -2.21 0.55 -18.15
C PRO A 35 -2.79 1.96 -18.25
N HIS A 36 -3.41 2.46 -17.17
CA HIS A 36 -3.93 3.83 -17.13
C HIS A 36 -2.83 4.87 -17.38
N LEU A 37 -1.72 4.80 -16.66
CA LEU A 37 -0.58 5.72 -16.83
C LEU A 37 0.05 5.60 -18.22
N ARG A 38 0.14 4.39 -18.78
CA ARG A 38 0.63 4.16 -20.13
C ARG A 38 -0.28 4.83 -21.17
N ASP A 39 -1.59 4.68 -21.02
CA ASP A 39 -2.56 5.24 -21.95
C ASP A 39 -2.58 6.77 -21.85
N LYS A 40 -2.47 7.34 -20.65
CA LYS A 40 -2.27 8.78 -20.45
C LYS A 40 -0.96 9.30 -21.06
N ALA A 41 0.14 8.54 -20.97
CA ALA A 41 1.38 8.91 -21.65
C ALA A 41 1.22 8.93 -23.19
N ASN A 42 0.40 8.03 -23.76
CA ASN A 42 0.07 8.05 -25.18
C ASN A 42 -0.80 9.27 -25.56
N GLU A 43 -1.79 9.64 -24.74
CA GLU A 43 -2.59 10.84 -24.95
C GLU A 43 -1.71 12.11 -24.97
N LEU A 44 -0.78 12.24 -24.01
CA LEU A 44 0.16 13.37 -23.97
C LEU A 44 1.01 13.47 -25.24
N LEU A 45 1.45 12.34 -25.79
CA LEU A 45 2.18 12.31 -27.06
C LEU A 45 1.28 12.76 -28.23
N GLN A 46 0.04 12.26 -28.29
CA GLN A 46 -0.92 12.59 -29.35
C GLN A 46 -1.26 14.09 -29.37
N PHE A 47 -1.38 14.71 -28.20
CA PHE A 47 -1.61 16.14 -28.07
C PHE A 47 -0.33 16.99 -28.24
N GLY A 48 0.82 16.35 -28.53
CA GLY A 48 2.10 17.05 -28.66
C GLY A 48 2.56 17.72 -27.37
N GLU A 49 2.12 17.22 -26.21
CA GLU A 49 2.56 17.67 -24.88
C GLU A 49 3.95 17.19 -24.52
N ILE A 50 4.32 16.01 -25.01
CA ILE A 50 5.63 15.38 -24.81
C ILE A 50 6.16 14.82 -26.13
N SER A 51 7.47 14.62 -26.20
CA SER A 51 8.09 13.90 -27.32
C SER A 51 7.94 12.38 -27.16
N THR A 52 8.18 11.63 -28.24
CA THR A 52 8.23 10.17 -28.22
C THR A 52 9.24 9.64 -27.20
N ASP A 53 10.41 10.27 -27.09
CA ASP A 53 11.45 9.86 -26.14
C ASP A 53 10.97 10.01 -24.69
N VAL A 54 10.36 11.16 -24.36
CA VAL A 54 9.80 11.40 -23.03
C VAL A 54 8.69 10.40 -22.74
N ARG A 55 7.81 10.12 -23.71
CA ARG A 55 6.75 9.12 -23.57
C ARG A 55 7.33 7.74 -23.21
N ASN A 56 8.34 7.29 -23.94
CA ASN A 56 8.95 5.98 -23.71
C ASN A 56 9.62 5.91 -22.33
N GLN A 57 10.27 6.99 -21.91
CA GLN A 57 10.91 7.08 -20.60
C GLN A 57 9.90 7.01 -19.44
N ILE A 58 8.84 7.81 -19.47
CA ILE A 58 7.84 7.83 -18.39
C ILE A 58 7.07 6.50 -18.31
N VAL A 59 6.80 5.85 -19.44
CA VAL A 59 6.20 4.52 -19.48
C VAL A 59 7.15 3.46 -18.92
N LEU A 60 8.45 3.52 -19.24
CA LEU A 60 9.44 2.59 -18.70
C LEU A 60 9.53 2.70 -17.17
N VAL A 61 9.61 3.92 -16.64
CA VAL A 61 9.64 4.15 -15.19
C VAL A 61 8.35 3.68 -14.52
N ALA A 62 7.19 3.89 -15.15
CA ALA A 62 5.92 3.35 -14.65
C ALA A 62 5.89 1.81 -14.68
N PHE A 63 6.52 1.19 -15.67
CA PHE A 63 6.61 -0.27 -15.78
C PHE A 63 7.53 -0.87 -14.71
N GLU A 64 8.69 -0.26 -14.45
CA GLU A 64 9.57 -0.67 -13.35
C GLU A 64 8.84 -0.60 -12.01
N ARG A 65 8.07 0.47 -11.79
CA ARG A 65 7.26 0.63 -10.58
C ARG A 65 6.16 -0.41 -10.49
N TYR A 66 5.48 -0.70 -11.59
CA TYR A 66 4.51 -1.79 -11.68
C TYR A 66 5.10 -3.14 -11.24
N GLN A 67 6.25 -3.53 -11.79
CA GLN A 67 6.92 -4.78 -11.46
C GLN A 67 7.28 -4.85 -9.97
N PHE A 68 7.77 -3.74 -9.40
CA PHE A 68 8.08 -3.65 -7.98
C PHE A 68 6.84 -3.90 -7.11
N TYR A 69 5.72 -3.24 -7.39
CA TYR A 69 4.52 -3.37 -6.55
C TYR A 69 3.78 -4.69 -6.72
N VAL A 70 3.79 -5.30 -7.91
CA VAL A 70 3.28 -6.66 -8.09
C VAL A 70 4.11 -7.65 -7.28
N GLY A 71 5.45 -7.58 -7.36
CA GLY A 71 6.32 -8.44 -6.55
C GLY A 71 6.14 -8.22 -5.04
N HIS A 72 6.03 -6.97 -4.60
CA HIS A 72 5.77 -6.65 -3.20
C HIS A 72 4.40 -7.12 -2.72
N ARG A 73 3.39 -7.12 -3.59
CA ARG A 73 2.07 -7.64 -3.24
C ARG A 73 2.10 -9.16 -3.07
N ASP A 74 2.77 -9.87 -3.97
CA ASP A 74 2.97 -11.32 -3.86
C ASP A 74 3.75 -11.69 -2.58
N GLU A 75 4.71 -10.85 -2.19
CA GLU A 75 5.42 -10.99 -0.91
C GLU A 75 4.48 -10.72 0.28
N ALA A 76 3.69 -9.65 0.22
CA ALA A 76 2.73 -9.28 1.26
C ALA A 76 1.63 -10.34 1.49
N GLU A 77 1.34 -11.20 0.50
CA GLU A 77 0.46 -12.36 0.66
C GLU A 77 1.09 -13.52 1.44
N ARG A 78 2.41 -13.51 1.65
CA ARG A 78 3.17 -14.59 2.29
C ARG A 78 3.85 -14.18 3.59
N THR A 79 4.26 -12.92 3.68
CA THR A 79 4.97 -12.34 4.83
C THR A 79 4.41 -10.96 5.14
N PHE A 80 4.57 -10.52 6.39
CA PHE A 80 4.16 -9.18 6.77
C PHE A 80 5.01 -8.12 6.07
N CYS A 81 4.33 -7.21 5.37
CA CYS A 81 4.94 -6.05 4.73
C CYS A 81 4.34 -4.76 5.27
N TRP A 82 5.20 -3.80 5.60
CA TRP A 82 4.78 -2.46 5.98
C TRP A 82 3.95 -1.78 4.89
N HIS A 83 3.06 -0.88 5.30
CA HIS A 83 2.15 -0.12 4.44
C HIS A 83 1.05 -0.92 3.74
N TYR A 84 1.02 -2.24 3.90
CA TYR A 84 -0.13 -3.07 3.60
C TYR A 84 -1.04 -3.21 4.82
N GLU A 85 -2.30 -3.47 4.56
CA GLU A 85 -3.32 -3.70 5.57
C GLU A 85 -3.71 -5.18 5.58
N TYR A 86 -3.95 -5.72 6.77
CA TYR A 86 -4.25 -7.13 6.96
C TYR A 86 -5.49 -7.30 7.84
N GLU A 87 -6.30 -8.30 7.50
CA GLU A 87 -7.30 -8.87 8.40
C GLU A 87 -6.58 -9.77 9.41
N VAL A 88 -6.96 -9.70 10.69
CA VAL A 88 -6.45 -10.56 11.75
C VAL A 88 -7.55 -11.55 12.14
N LEU A 89 -7.27 -12.83 11.94
CA LEU A 89 -8.20 -13.92 12.14
C LEU A 89 -7.80 -14.77 13.35
N GLU A 90 -8.77 -15.17 14.16
CA GLU A 90 -8.64 -16.24 15.15
C GLU A 90 -9.48 -17.43 14.67
N GLY A 91 -8.83 -18.48 14.16
CA GLY A 91 -9.51 -19.48 13.33
C GLY A 91 -10.07 -18.84 12.05
N ASP A 92 -11.39 -18.89 11.88
CA ASP A 92 -12.10 -18.26 10.75
C ASP A 92 -12.77 -16.92 11.12
N GLN A 93 -12.64 -16.49 12.38
CA GLN A 93 -13.29 -15.27 12.86
C GLN A 93 -12.37 -14.05 12.69
N LEU A 94 -12.86 -13.01 12.02
CA LEU A 94 -12.22 -11.70 11.99
C LEU A 94 -12.30 -11.04 13.38
N ILE A 95 -11.15 -10.81 13.99
CA ILE A 95 -11.04 -10.21 15.32
C ILE A 95 -10.47 -8.80 15.29
N ALA A 96 -9.60 -8.50 14.33
CA ALA A 96 -8.91 -7.22 14.25
C ALA A 96 -8.53 -6.89 12.80
N THR A 97 -8.09 -5.66 12.57
CA THR A 97 -7.46 -5.23 11.31
C THR A 97 -6.15 -4.53 11.63
N THR A 98 -5.16 -4.67 10.73
CA THR A 98 -3.92 -3.93 10.79
C THR A 98 -3.96 -2.72 9.85
N GLY A 99 -3.51 -1.57 10.34
CA GLY A 99 -3.17 -0.44 9.48
C GLY A 99 -1.77 -0.60 8.87
N GLY A 100 -1.43 0.21 7.86
CA GLY A 100 -0.11 0.18 7.21
C GLY A 100 1.08 0.46 8.15
N GLY A 101 0.84 0.96 9.36
CA GLY A 101 1.84 1.12 10.42
C GLY A 101 1.87 -0.02 11.45
N GLY A 102 1.29 -1.19 11.15
CA GLY A 102 1.39 -2.38 12.02
C GLY A 102 0.51 -2.39 13.27
N HIS A 103 -0.38 -1.41 13.45
CA HIS A 103 -1.27 -1.35 14.61
C HIS A 103 -2.48 -2.26 14.42
N LEU A 104 -2.75 -3.14 15.38
CA LEU A 104 -3.88 -4.08 15.41
C LEU A 104 -5.03 -3.46 16.20
N PHE A 105 -6.12 -3.12 15.52
CA PHE A 105 -7.34 -2.63 16.15
C PHE A 105 -8.44 -3.68 16.09
N ALA A 106 -9.02 -4.01 17.24
CA ALA A 106 -10.14 -4.94 17.34
C ALA A 106 -11.35 -4.42 16.56
N VAL A 107 -12.04 -5.30 15.84
CA VAL A 107 -13.18 -4.90 14.99
C VAL A 107 -14.40 -4.45 15.81
N VAL A 108 -14.59 -5.00 17.01
CA VAL A 108 -15.82 -4.79 17.80
C VAL A 108 -15.84 -3.44 18.51
N ASP A 109 -14.73 -3.04 19.10
CA ASP A 109 -14.63 -1.89 20.00
C ASP A 109 -13.48 -0.93 19.66
N ASN A 110 -12.77 -1.19 18.55
CA ASN A 110 -11.61 -0.44 18.12
C ASN A 110 -10.49 -0.37 19.18
N GLN A 111 -10.44 -1.34 20.09
CA GLN A 111 -9.37 -1.43 21.08
C GLN A 111 -8.04 -1.77 20.39
N LEU A 112 -6.96 -1.09 20.80
CA LEU A 112 -5.61 -1.46 20.37
C LEU A 112 -5.22 -2.80 21.03
N LEU A 113 -5.14 -3.84 20.21
CA LEU A 113 -4.71 -5.18 20.65
C LEU A 113 -3.18 -5.28 20.71
N GLY A 114 -2.49 -4.53 19.87
CA GLY A 114 -1.04 -4.42 19.86
C GLY A 114 -0.53 -3.71 18.63
N CYS A 115 0.79 -3.58 18.53
CA CYS A 115 1.49 -3.00 17.40
C CYS A 115 2.63 -3.95 17.02
N ILE A 116 2.67 -4.32 15.74
CA ILE A 116 3.79 -5.05 15.14
C ILE A 116 4.97 -4.10 15.11
N ASN A 117 6.09 -4.49 15.72
CA ASN A 117 7.32 -3.73 15.76
C ASN A 117 8.52 -4.65 15.59
N HIS A 118 9.65 -4.08 15.15
CA HIS A 118 10.91 -4.80 15.13
C HIS A 118 11.38 -5.04 16.56
N HIS A 119 11.71 -6.29 16.88
CA HIS A 119 12.44 -6.58 18.09
C HIS A 119 13.94 -6.41 17.86
N TYR A 120 14.57 -5.57 18.68
CA TYR A 120 16.02 -5.36 18.65
C TYR A 120 16.76 -6.35 19.56
N GLY A 121 16.61 -7.64 19.27
CA GLY A 121 17.31 -8.72 19.97
C GLY A 121 18.12 -9.62 19.04
N PRO A 122 18.71 -10.71 19.56
CA PRO A 122 19.56 -11.61 18.77
C PRO A 122 18.80 -12.33 17.64
N GLU A 123 17.48 -12.46 17.78
CA GLU A 123 16.58 -12.91 16.72
C GLU A 123 15.84 -11.67 16.19
N ALA A 124 15.99 -11.41 14.89
CA ALA A 124 15.36 -10.31 14.17
C ALA A 124 13.88 -10.59 13.87
N ASP A 125 13.14 -11.03 14.89
CA ASP A 125 11.74 -11.37 14.76
C ASP A 125 10.85 -10.14 14.96
N LEU A 126 9.73 -10.10 14.24
CA LEU A 126 8.70 -9.12 14.48
C LEU A 126 7.93 -9.52 15.74
N ARG A 127 7.64 -8.55 16.60
CA ARG A 127 6.85 -8.76 17.82
C ARG A 127 5.60 -7.91 17.80
N VAL A 128 4.55 -8.43 18.40
CA VAL A 128 3.35 -7.67 18.70
C VAL A 128 3.43 -7.26 20.16
N THR A 129 3.50 -5.94 20.40
CA THR A 129 3.55 -5.39 21.75
C THR A 129 2.45 -4.37 21.97
N ARG A 130 2.01 -4.22 23.22
CA ARG A 130 0.97 -3.25 23.60
C ARG A 130 1.41 -2.54 24.87
N TRP A 131 1.22 -1.24 24.93
CA TRP A 131 1.44 -0.47 26.15
C TRP A 131 0.14 -0.39 26.95
N VAL A 132 0.17 -0.85 28.21
CA VAL A 132 -0.93 -0.75 29.17
C VAL A 132 -0.35 -0.11 30.43
N ASP A 133 -0.90 1.02 30.86
CA ASP A 133 -0.45 1.75 32.05
C ASP A 133 1.08 1.98 32.08
N PHE A 134 1.64 2.44 30.95
CA PHE A 134 3.08 2.68 30.76
C PHE A 134 3.98 1.44 30.87
N THR A 135 3.40 0.25 30.82
CA THR A 135 4.14 -1.01 30.82
C THR A 135 3.96 -1.71 29.48
N GLU A 136 5.07 -2.09 28.84
CA GLU A 136 5.04 -2.87 27.62
C GLU A 136 4.61 -4.32 27.93
N THR A 137 3.52 -4.75 27.29
CA THR A 137 3.00 -6.11 27.35
C THR A 137 3.32 -6.81 26.03
N HIS A 138 3.97 -7.96 26.12
CA HIS A 138 4.22 -8.81 24.98
C HIS A 138 2.96 -9.60 24.61
N VAL A 139 2.46 -9.41 23.39
CA VAL A 139 1.25 -10.06 22.87
C VAL A 139 1.61 -11.33 22.11
N GLY A 140 2.72 -11.32 21.36
CA GLY A 140 3.15 -12.47 20.57
C GLY A 140 4.30 -12.19 19.61
N PHE A 141 4.78 -13.25 18.98
CA PHE A 141 5.78 -13.19 17.90
C PHE A 141 5.09 -13.36 16.55
N LEU A 142 5.53 -12.60 15.55
CA LEU A 142 5.01 -12.70 14.18
C LEU A 142 6.00 -13.47 13.31
N HIS A 143 5.57 -14.63 12.83
CA HIS A 143 6.33 -15.50 11.93
C HIS A 143 5.59 -15.59 10.58
N GLY A 144 6.16 -14.97 9.55
CA GLY A 144 5.48 -14.84 8.26
C GLY A 144 4.21 -14.00 8.39
N LEU A 145 3.06 -14.67 8.45
CA LEU A 145 1.74 -14.07 8.67
C LEU A 145 1.01 -14.64 9.89
N ASP A 146 1.63 -15.50 10.69
CA ASP A 146 1.02 -16.04 11.91
C ASP A 146 1.62 -15.37 13.14
N ILE A 147 0.77 -14.84 14.01
CA ILE A 147 1.12 -14.28 15.31
C ILE A 147 0.95 -15.39 16.36
N GLU A 148 2.08 -15.93 16.81
CA GLU A 148 2.13 -16.86 17.92
C GLU A 148 1.92 -16.13 19.25
N ARG A 149 0.91 -16.55 20.00
CA ARG A 149 0.52 -15.92 21.27
C ARG A 149 0.97 -16.79 22.44
N PRO A 150 1.55 -16.22 23.52
CA PRO A 150 1.91 -16.98 24.72
C PRO A 150 0.70 -17.62 25.42
N ALA A 151 -0.48 -17.00 25.27
CA ALA A 151 -1.74 -17.49 25.82
C ALA A 151 -2.85 -17.36 24.78
N GLY A 152 -3.38 -18.51 24.35
CA GLY A 152 -4.47 -18.61 23.38
C GLY A 152 -4.03 -19.15 22.02
N PRO A 153 -4.99 -19.34 21.10
CA PRO A 153 -4.67 -19.75 19.73
C PRO A 153 -3.92 -18.63 18.99
N ALA A 154 -3.13 -19.04 17.99
CA ALA A 154 -2.44 -18.11 17.11
C ALA A 154 -3.43 -17.25 16.32
N TRP A 155 -3.03 -16.02 16.02
CA TRP A 155 -3.76 -15.16 15.10
C TRP A 155 -3.13 -15.21 13.72
N ARG A 156 -3.94 -15.27 12.67
CA ARG A 156 -3.47 -15.27 11.30
C ARG A 156 -3.74 -13.93 10.64
N LEU A 157 -2.71 -13.33 10.08
CA LEU A 157 -2.81 -12.19 9.18
C LEU A 157 -3.19 -12.68 7.79
N LYS A 158 -4.15 -12.02 7.18
CA LYS A 158 -4.54 -12.22 5.78
C LYS A 158 -4.54 -10.88 5.10
N LEU A 159 -3.82 -10.76 3.98
CA LEU A 159 -3.76 -9.51 3.23
C LEU A 159 -5.18 -9.04 2.92
N ALA A 160 -5.51 -7.82 3.33
CA ALA A 160 -6.85 -7.28 3.16
C ALA A 160 -7.12 -7.09 1.67
N ARG A 161 -8.26 -7.61 1.18
CA ARG A 161 -8.69 -7.34 -0.20
C ARG A 161 -9.38 -5.99 -0.24
N ARG A 162 -8.62 -4.89 -0.35
CA ARG A 162 -9.24 -3.60 -0.68
C ARG A 162 -9.68 -3.60 -2.14
N SER A 163 -10.95 -3.26 -2.35
CA SER A 163 -11.43 -2.82 -3.67
C SER A 163 -10.71 -1.51 -4.03
N PRO A 164 -10.28 -1.30 -5.28
CA PRO A 164 -9.65 -0.05 -5.69
C PRO A 164 -10.51 1.14 -5.25
N PRO A 165 -9.90 2.25 -4.80
CA PRO A 165 -10.66 3.38 -4.27
C PRO A 165 -11.67 3.90 -5.31
N PRO A 166 -12.88 4.31 -4.90
CA PRO A 166 -13.95 4.74 -5.80
C PRO A 166 -13.61 5.98 -6.64
N LYS A 167 -12.61 6.79 -6.22
CA LYS A 167 -12.02 7.84 -7.06
C LYS A 167 -10.93 7.22 -7.89
N ARG A 168 -11.32 6.79 -9.09
CA ARG A 168 -10.57 5.78 -9.83
C ARG A 168 -9.14 6.19 -10.12
N TRP A 169 -8.86 7.45 -10.43
CA TRP A 169 -7.54 8.12 -10.39
C TRP A 169 -7.80 9.62 -10.17
N ALA A 170 -6.77 10.47 -10.06
CA ALA A 170 -6.90 11.92 -9.89
C ALA A 170 -7.59 12.62 -11.10
N GLU A 171 -8.84 12.29 -11.36
CA GLU A 171 -9.74 13.09 -12.17
C GLU A 171 -10.18 14.28 -11.30
N THR A 172 -10.10 15.45 -11.90
CA THR A 172 -10.47 16.73 -11.29
C THR A 172 -11.95 16.69 -10.86
N PRO A 173 -12.37 17.49 -9.86
CA PRO A 173 -13.78 17.56 -9.48
C PRO A 173 -14.58 18.00 -10.70
N ASN A 174 -15.73 17.36 -10.93
CA ASN A 174 -16.71 17.73 -11.95
C ASN A 174 -16.84 19.27 -12.04
N GLU A 175 -16.32 19.86 -13.13
CA GLU A 175 -16.87 21.11 -13.63
C GLU A 175 -18.23 20.76 -14.23
N GLY A 176 -19.25 20.82 -13.37
CA GLY A 176 -20.60 20.46 -13.72
C GLY A 176 -21.50 20.43 -12.51
N LEU A 177 -21.77 21.60 -11.94
CA LEU A 177 -23.03 21.98 -11.27
C LEU A 177 -23.04 23.50 -11.02
N ASN A 178 -23.30 24.24 -12.10
CA ASN A 178 -24.18 25.42 -12.24
C ASN A 178 -23.78 26.23 -13.48
#